data_AF-D2HG48-F1
#
_entry.id   AF-D2HG48-F1
#
_cell.length_a   1.000
_cell.length_b   1.000
_cell.length_c   1.000
_cell.angle_alpha   90.00
_cell.angle_beta   90.00
_cell.angle_gamma   90.00
#
_symmetry.space_group_name_H-M   'P 1'
#
loop_
_entity.id
_entity.type
_entity.pdbx_description
1 polymer ?
#
loop_
_entity_poly.entity_id
_entity_poly.type
_entity_poly.pdbx_seq_one_letter_code
_entity_poly.pdbx_strand_id
1 'polypeptide(L)'
;GQAVRLYPEVPDVLQRLQDLNVPVAAASRTGEIEGAKQLLELFDLDRYFVHREIYPGSKVTHFERLQQKTGVVFSQMIFFDDEKRNIVDVSKLGVTCIHVQNGMSLQTLSEGLETFAKAQARP
;
A
#
# COMPACT_ATOMS: atom_id res chain seq x y z
N GLY A 1 12.78 -23.64 10.73
CA GLY A 1 12.28 -22.40 10.08
C GLY A 1 11.88 -21.41 11.16
N GLN A 2 12.01 -20.11 10.90
CA GLN A 2 11.44 -19.08 11.77
C GLN A 2 9.94 -18.93 11.47
N ALA A 3 9.13 -18.65 12.49
CA ALA A 3 7.72 -18.38 12.30
C ALA A 3 7.53 -17.02 11.61
N VAL A 4 6.96 -17.02 10.42
CA VAL A 4 6.56 -15.79 9.72
C VAL A 4 5.18 -15.39 10.25
N ARG A 5 5.02 -14.13 10.66
CA ARG A 5 3.78 -13.58 11.18
C ARG A 5 3.50 -12.23 10.55
N LEU A 6 2.24 -11.96 10.25
CA LEU A 6 1.78 -10.63 9.88
C LEU A 6 1.71 -9.73 11.12
N TYR A 7 1.65 -8.42 10.89
CA TYR A 7 1.17 -7.51 11.93
C TYR A 7 -0.29 -7.87 12.28
N PRO A 8 -0.67 -7.91 13.57
CA PRO A 8 -1.92 -8.53 14.01
C PRO A 8 -3.18 -8.00 13.31
N GLU A 9 -3.23 -6.71 13.04
CA GLU A 9 -4.41 -6.02 12.51
C GLU A 9 -4.43 -5.91 10.98
N VAL A 10 -3.44 -6.46 10.26
CA VAL A 10 -3.39 -6.39 8.80
C VAL A 10 -4.64 -6.97 8.12
N PRO A 11 -5.18 -8.14 8.54
CA PRO A 11 -6.42 -8.64 7.97
C PRO A 11 -7.59 -7.68 8.16
N ASP A 12 -7.73 -7.08 9.35
CA ASP A 12 -8.81 -6.13 9.66
C ASP A 12 -8.67 -4.82 8.88
N VAL A 13 -7.44 -4.34 8.69
CA VAL A 13 -7.13 -3.17 7.84
C VAL A 13 -7.58 -3.40 6.40
N LEU A 14 -7.26 -4.57 5.83
CA LEU A 14 -7.64 -4.90 4.45
C LEU A 14 -9.15 -5.13 4.32
N GLN A 15 -9.77 -5.82 5.28
CA GLN A 15 -11.22 -6.00 5.33
C GLN A 15 -11.93 -4.64 5.41
N ARG A 16 -11.45 -3.72 6.23
CA ARG A 16 -12.04 -2.37 6.35
C ARG A 16 -11.99 -1.60 5.03
N LEU A 17 -10.89 -1.69 4.28
CA LEU A 17 -10.79 -1.07 2.95
C LEU A 17 -11.76 -1.71 1.96
N GLN A 18 -11.93 -3.03 2.00
CA GLN A 18 -12.91 -3.74 1.19
C GLN A 18 -14.35 -3.33 1.50
N ASP A 19 -14.72 -3.23 2.79
CA ASP A 19 -16.05 -2.80 3.23
C ASP A 19 -16.37 -1.35 2.78
N LEU A 20 -15.34 -0.51 2.69
CA LEU A 20 -15.43 0.86 2.17
C LEU A 20 -15.39 0.95 0.63
N ASN A 21 -15.31 -0.19 -0.07
CA ASN A 21 -15.13 -0.28 -1.53
C ASN A 21 -13.90 0.49 -2.04
N VAL A 22 -12.81 0.52 -1.26
CA VAL A 22 -11.54 1.13 -1.66
C VAL A 22 -10.64 0.04 -2.28
N PRO A 23 -10.31 0.11 -3.57
CA PRO A 23 -9.42 -0.86 -4.21
C PRO A 23 -8.02 -0.79 -3.60
N VAL A 24 -7.43 -1.95 -3.29
CA VAL A 24 -6.10 -2.04 -2.70
C VAL A 24 -5.10 -2.60 -3.72
N ALA A 25 -3.90 -2.02 -3.77
CA ALA A 25 -2.80 -2.52 -4.60
C ALA A 25 -1.52 -2.69 -3.77
N ALA A 26 -0.69 -3.66 -4.14
CA ALA A 26 0.62 -3.87 -3.55
C ALA A 26 1.72 -3.27 -4.44
N ALA A 27 2.67 -2.57 -3.82
CA ALA A 27 3.91 -2.14 -4.46
C ALA A 27 5.08 -2.60 -3.57
N SER A 28 6.02 -3.40 -4.08
CA SER A 28 7.14 -3.94 -3.31
C SER A 28 8.42 -4.02 -4.13
N ARG A 29 9.53 -3.61 -3.53
CA ARG A 29 10.86 -3.59 -4.16
C ARG A 29 11.67 -4.87 -3.94
N THR A 30 11.05 -5.91 -3.38
CA THR A 30 11.75 -7.15 -3.03
C THR A 30 12.37 -7.83 -4.25
N GLY A 31 13.57 -8.38 -4.08
CA GLY A 31 14.17 -9.31 -5.04
C GLY A 31 13.58 -10.72 -4.95
N GLU A 32 12.98 -11.06 -3.80
CA GLU A 32 12.32 -12.34 -3.57
C GLU A 32 10.85 -12.24 -3.97
N ILE A 33 10.62 -12.20 -5.28
CA ILE A 33 9.29 -11.98 -5.86
C ILE A 33 8.36 -13.15 -5.55
N GLU A 34 8.84 -14.38 -5.74
CA GLU A 34 8.03 -15.58 -5.58
C GLU A 34 7.70 -15.84 -4.11
N GLY A 35 8.67 -15.65 -3.20
CA GLY A 35 8.39 -15.71 -1.77
C GLY A 35 7.36 -14.67 -1.31
N ALA A 36 7.41 -13.44 -1.83
CA ALA A 36 6.41 -12.41 -1.48
C ALA A 36 5.00 -12.77 -1.96
N LYS A 37 4.85 -13.29 -3.18
CA LYS A 37 3.56 -13.78 -3.68
C LYS A 37 3.04 -14.97 -2.86
N GLN A 38 3.92 -15.91 -2.55
CA GLN A 38 3.58 -17.09 -1.75
C GLN A 38 3.06 -16.69 -0.37
N LEU A 39 3.64 -15.66 0.27
CA LEU A 39 3.13 -15.18 1.55
C LEU A 39 1.72 -14.58 1.43
N LEU A 40 1.43 -13.82 0.36
CA LEU A 40 0.08 -13.30 0.13
C LEU A 40 -0.95 -14.41 -0.03
N GLU A 41 -0.59 -15.49 -0.71
CA GLU A 41 -1.45 -16.67 -0.88
C GLU A 41 -1.63 -17.44 0.43
N LEU A 42 -0.54 -17.76 1.14
CA LEU A 42 -0.57 -18.52 2.39
C LEU A 42 -1.37 -17.84 3.50
N PHE A 43 -1.38 -16.50 3.51
CA PHE A 43 -2.15 -15.70 4.46
C PHE A 43 -3.54 -15.29 3.94
N ASP A 44 -3.97 -15.80 2.77
CA ASP A 44 -5.26 -15.46 2.15
C ASP A 44 -5.50 -13.94 2.01
N LEU A 45 -4.41 -13.21 1.75
CA LEU A 45 -4.43 -11.76 1.52
C LEU A 45 -4.56 -11.42 0.04
N ASP A 46 -4.23 -12.37 -0.83
CA ASP A 46 -4.21 -12.18 -2.29
C ASP A 46 -5.51 -11.55 -2.81
N ARG A 47 -6.65 -12.03 -2.29
CA ARG A 47 -8.01 -11.57 -2.63
C ARG A 47 -8.29 -10.09 -2.39
N TYR A 48 -7.54 -9.40 -1.54
CA TYR A 48 -7.72 -7.96 -1.28
C TYR A 48 -7.03 -7.08 -2.32
N PHE A 49 -6.00 -7.60 -3.01
CA PHE A 49 -5.17 -6.80 -3.91
C PHE A 49 -5.63 -6.94 -5.36
N VAL A 50 -6.15 -5.86 -5.94
CA VAL A 50 -6.56 -5.81 -7.35
C VAL A 50 -5.35 -5.81 -8.30
N HIS A 51 -4.24 -5.23 -7.86
CA HIS A 51 -2.99 -5.19 -8.62
C HIS A 51 -1.76 -5.32 -7.70
N ARG A 52 -0.69 -5.89 -8.24
CA ARG A 52 0.57 -6.15 -7.53
C ARG A 52 1.73 -5.78 -8.44
N GLU A 53 2.47 -4.75 -8.05
CA GLU A 53 3.78 -4.44 -8.61
C GLU A 53 4.83 -4.93 -7.60
N ILE A 54 5.39 -6.12 -7.79
CA ILE A 54 6.37 -6.75 -6.87
C ILE A 54 7.60 -7.10 -7.69
N TYR A 55 8.62 -6.24 -7.64
CA TYR A 55 9.91 -6.44 -8.30
C TYR A 55 10.93 -5.37 -7.85
N PRO A 56 12.25 -5.61 -7.97
CA PRO A 56 13.25 -4.59 -7.70
C PRO A 56 13.10 -3.36 -8.61
N GLY A 57 13.19 -2.16 -8.03
CA GLY A 57 13.13 -0.92 -8.80
C GLY A 57 12.70 0.28 -7.96
N SER A 58 12.44 1.41 -8.61
CA SER A 58 11.88 2.60 -7.97
C SER A 58 10.37 2.46 -7.78
N LYS A 59 9.84 2.87 -6.62
CA LYS A 59 8.39 2.94 -6.39
C LYS A 59 7.70 3.91 -7.36
N VAL A 60 8.41 4.88 -7.92
CA VAL A 60 7.86 5.74 -8.99
C VAL A 60 7.35 4.88 -10.15
N THR A 61 8.18 3.95 -10.66
CA THR A 61 7.80 3.03 -11.74
C THR A 61 6.64 2.11 -11.35
N HIS A 62 6.55 1.72 -10.08
CA HIS A 62 5.43 0.92 -9.59
C HIS A 62 4.12 1.72 -9.65
N PHE A 63 4.15 2.96 -9.16
CA PHE A 63 2.99 3.85 -9.17
C PHE A 63 2.56 4.23 -10.59
N GLU A 64 3.49 4.50 -11.50
CA GLU A 64 3.19 4.73 -12.92
C GLU A 64 2.41 3.56 -13.54
N ARG A 65 2.83 2.31 -13.28
CA ARG A 65 2.13 1.13 -13.76
C ARG A 65 0.78 0.93 -13.08
N LEU A 66 0.67 1.21 -11.78
CA LEU A 66 -0.60 1.17 -11.06
C LEU A 66 -1.59 2.17 -11.63
N GLN A 67 -1.15 3.41 -11.92
CA GLN A 67 -1.98 4.41 -12.60
C GLN A 67 -2.41 3.93 -13.99
N GLN A 68 -1.51 3.36 -14.79
CA GLN A 68 -1.85 2.82 -16.11
C GLN A 68 -2.90 1.71 -16.05
N LYS A 69 -2.81 0.81 -15.05
CA LYS A 69 -3.75 -0.32 -14.89
C LYS A 69 -5.10 0.11 -14.31
N THR A 70 -5.10 1.05 -13.37
CA THR A 70 -6.30 1.45 -12.62
C THR A 70 -7.02 2.67 -13.21
N GLY A 71 -6.32 3.51 -13.97
CA GLY A 71 -6.80 4.82 -14.40
C GLY A 71 -6.92 5.86 -13.27
N VAL A 72 -6.53 5.52 -12.04
CA VAL A 72 -6.63 6.43 -10.89
C VAL A 72 -5.50 7.46 -10.96
N VAL A 73 -5.84 8.74 -10.79
CA VAL A 73 -4.85 9.83 -10.76
C VAL A 73 -4.08 9.80 -9.44
N PHE A 74 -2.81 10.20 -9.45
CA PHE A 74 -1.94 10.11 -8.26
C PHE A 74 -2.48 10.87 -7.06
N SER A 75 -3.11 12.02 -7.27
CA SER A 75 -3.74 12.81 -6.19
C SER A 75 -4.87 12.08 -5.49
N GLN A 76 -5.46 11.05 -6.11
CA GLN A 76 -6.52 10.22 -5.53
C GLN A 76 -5.98 8.91 -4.93
N MET A 77 -4.66 8.77 -4.79
CA MET A 77 -4.03 7.62 -4.14
C MET A 77 -3.52 7.97 -2.75
N ILE A 78 -3.63 7.00 -1.84
CA ILE A 78 -2.94 6.97 -0.56
C ILE A 78 -1.95 5.80 -0.53
N PHE A 79 -0.77 6.03 0.03
CA PHE A 79 0.32 5.06 0.07
C PHE A 79 0.89 4.94 1.49
N PHE A 80 1.05 3.70 1.96
CA PHE A 80 1.64 3.37 3.24
C PHE A 80 2.96 2.60 3.02
N ASP A 81 4.06 3.09 3.57
CA ASP A 81 5.39 2.47 3.44
C ASP A 81 6.25 2.83 4.65
N ASP A 82 7.10 1.92 5.08
CA ASP A 82 8.02 2.09 6.21
C ASP A 82 9.36 2.71 5.81
N GLU A 83 9.71 2.67 4.52
CA GLU A 83 10.94 3.25 4.02
C GLU A 83 10.72 4.72 3.61
N LYS A 84 11.28 5.63 4.42
CA LYS A 84 11.18 7.09 4.21
C LYS A 84 11.59 7.54 2.80
N ARG A 85 12.53 6.83 2.15
CA ARG A 85 12.94 7.11 0.77
C ARG A 85 11.79 6.91 -0.21
N ASN A 86 11.02 5.83 -0.07
CA ASN A 86 9.87 5.55 -0.92
C ASN A 86 8.79 6.62 -0.74
N ILE A 87 8.55 7.05 0.50
CA ILE A 87 7.62 8.16 0.82
C ILE A 87 8.04 9.45 0.10
N VAL A 88 9.32 9.84 0.18
CA VAL A 88 9.84 11.04 -0.48
C VAL A 88 9.76 10.94 -2.01
N ASP A 89 10.05 9.77 -2.59
CA ASP A 89 10.03 9.60 -4.04
C ASP A 89 8.59 9.61 -4.59
N VAL A 90 7.65 8.93 -3.93
CA VAL A 90 6.25 8.79 -4.38
C VAL A 90 5.44 10.06 -4.11
N SER A 91 5.70 10.79 -3.02
CA SER A 91 5.01 12.06 -2.72
C SER A 91 5.21 13.12 -3.80
N LYS A 92 6.33 13.10 -4.53
CA LYS A 92 6.58 14.00 -5.68
C LYS A 92 5.59 13.81 -6.83
N LEU A 93 4.92 12.65 -6.89
CA LEU A 93 3.88 12.36 -7.87
C LEU A 93 2.51 12.95 -7.49
N GLY A 94 2.37 13.49 -6.28
CA GLY A 94 1.10 13.99 -5.74
C GLY A 94 0.29 12.97 -4.92
N VAL A 95 0.85 11.78 -4.69
CA VAL A 95 0.25 10.74 -3.84
C VAL A 95 0.31 11.15 -2.36
N THR A 96 -0.78 10.93 -1.61
CA THR A 96 -0.74 11.09 -0.15
C THR A 96 0.05 9.94 0.47
N CYS A 97 1.24 10.23 1.00
CA CYS A 97 2.13 9.20 1.53
C CYS A 97 2.18 9.24 3.06
N ILE A 98 1.97 8.09 3.70
CA ILE A 98 1.98 7.88 5.15
C ILE A 98 3.20 7.03 5.50
N HIS A 99 4.12 7.60 6.29
CA HIS A 99 5.30 6.88 6.77
C HIS A 99 4.92 6.00 7.96
N VAL A 100 5.06 4.68 7.82
CA VAL A 100 4.62 3.70 8.82
C VAL A 100 5.83 3.14 9.58
N GLN A 101 5.93 3.36 10.89
CA GLN A 101 7.11 2.95 11.65
C GLN A 101 6.99 1.56 12.31
N ASN A 102 5.77 1.15 12.69
CA ASN A 102 5.52 -0.06 13.48
C ASN A 102 4.56 -1.05 12.80
N GLY A 103 4.56 -1.06 11.46
CA GLY A 103 3.61 -1.83 10.66
C GLY A 103 2.21 -1.22 10.62
N MET A 104 1.35 -1.84 9.82
CA MET A 104 -0.03 -1.39 9.64
C MET A 104 -0.91 -1.81 10.81
N SER A 105 -1.78 -0.88 11.22
CA SER A 105 -2.85 -1.05 12.21
C SER A 105 -4.10 -0.28 11.76
N LEU A 106 -5.24 -0.55 12.40
CA LEU A 106 -6.49 0.21 12.18
C LEU A 106 -6.33 1.68 12.55
N GLN A 107 -5.51 1.99 13.56
CA GLN A 107 -5.16 3.36 13.91
C GLN A 107 -4.39 4.04 12.79
N THR A 108 -3.32 3.40 12.29
CA THR A 108 -2.51 3.94 11.17
C THR A 108 -3.35 4.13 9.91
N LEU A 109 -4.27 3.20 9.62
CA LEU A 109 -5.22 3.36 8.52
C LEU A 109 -6.12 4.59 8.73
N SER A 110 -6.71 4.74 9.91
CA SER A 110 -7.63 5.84 10.22
C SER A 110 -6.93 7.20 10.12
N GLU A 111 -5.76 7.35 10.73
CA GLU A 111 -4.94 8.57 10.65
C GLU A 111 -4.50 8.88 9.21
N GLY A 112 -4.17 7.84 8.44
CA GLY A 112 -3.85 7.98 7.02
C GLY A 112 -5.03 8.49 6.20
N LEU A 113 -6.22 7.90 6.38
CA LEU A 113 -7.44 8.31 5.68
C LEU A 113 -7.87 9.73 6.04
N GLU A 114 -7.73 10.14 7.31
CA GLU A 114 -7.94 11.53 7.71
C GLU A 114 -6.95 12.48 7.03
N THR A 115 -5.69 12.09 6.91
CA THR A 115 -4.65 12.87 6.23
C THR A 115 -4.98 13.02 4.75
N PHE A 116 -5.43 11.95 4.10
CA PHE A 116 -5.90 11.98 2.72
C PHE A 116 -7.10 12.91 2.55
N ALA A 117 -8.13 12.80 3.40
CA ALA A 117 -9.30 13.66 3.35
C ALA A 117 -8.95 15.15 3.49
N LYS A 118 -8.04 15.49 4.42
CA LYS A 118 -7.53 16.86 4.60
C LYS A 118 -6.75 17.36 3.37
N ALA A 119 -6.02 16.48 2.68
CA ALA A 119 -5.30 16.85 1.46
C ALA A 119 -6.26 17.13 0.29
N GLN A 120 -7.36 16.37 0.18
CA GLN A 120 -8.40 16.60 -0.85
C GLN A 120 -9.24 17.86 -0.59
N ALA A 121 -9.36 18.29 0.66
CA ALA A 121 -10.14 19.47 1.03
C ALA A 121 -9.41 20.81 0.78
N ARG A 122 -8.14 20.78 0.33
CA ARG A 122 -7.40 22.00 0.00
C ARG A 122 -7.84 22.50 -1.38
N PRO A 123 -8.26 23.78 -1.50
CA PRO A 123 -8.73 24.36 -2.75
C PRO A 123 -7.64 24.46 -3.82
#